data_AF-A0A3D2SCF0-F1
#
_entry.id   AF-A0A3D2SCF0-F1
#
_cell.length_a   1.000
_cell.length_b   1.000
_cell.length_c   1.000
_cell.angle_alpha   90.00
_cell.angle_beta   90.00
_cell.angle_gamma   90.00
#
_symmetry.space_group_name_H-M   'P 1'
#
loop_
_entity.id
_entity.type
_entity.pdbx_description
1 polymer ?
#
loop_
_entity_poly.entity_id
_entity_poly.type
_entity_poly.pdbx_seq_one_letter_code
_entity_poly.pdbx_strand_id
1 'polypeptide(L)'
;MINIVCNIDDTYVDFCKLMLLGLFKNNPDEEFTVYVIETQIKESANKKIKELESTFRVDIVFCEVPYSFIENYPIKEQDHLS
;
A
#
# COMPACT_ATOMS: atom_id res chain seq x y z
N MET A 1 0.45 17.94 -5.69
CA MET A 1 -0.27 16.66 -5.58
C MET A 1 0.48 15.59 -6.37
N ILE A 2 1.15 14.69 -5.65
CA ILE A 2 1.95 13.59 -6.19
C ILE A 2 1.19 12.28 -5.98
N ASN A 3 1.09 11.47 -7.02
CA ASN A 3 0.40 10.18 -6.96
C ASN A 3 1.44 9.05 -6.83
N ILE A 4 1.26 8.19 -5.83
CA ILE A 4 2.10 7.02 -5.58
C ILE A 4 1.22 5.79 -5.73
N VAL A 5 1.72 4.77 -6.43
CA VAL A 5 1.10 3.46 -6.49
C VAL A 5 2.03 2.48 -5.80
N CYS A 6 1.50 1.73 -4.85
CA CYS A 6 2.19 0.59 -4.26
C CYS A 6 1.27 -0.62 -4.34
N ASN A 7 1.85 -1.78 -4.61
CA ASN A 7 1.17 -3.03 -4.36
C ASN A 7 1.70 -3.60 -3.03
N ILE A 8 0.87 -4.32 -2.30
CA ILE A 8 1.26 -4.95 -1.04
C ILE A 8 0.61 -6.32 -0.88
N ASP A 9 1.21 -7.14 -0.02
CA ASP A 9 0.63 -8.32 0.59
C ASP A 9 0.70 -8.19 2.13
N ASP A 10 0.07 -9.11 2.87
CA ASP A 10 0.06 -9.12 4.35
C ASP A 10 1.47 -9.10 4.98
N THR A 11 2.51 -9.56 4.26
CA THR A 11 3.89 -9.64 4.75
C THR A 11 4.69 -8.35 4.50
N TYR A 12 4.31 -7.53 3.52
CA TYR A 12 5.01 -6.29 3.16
C TYR A 12 4.41 -5.00 3.72
N VAL A 13 3.26 -5.07 4.41
CA VAL A 13 2.57 -3.90 4.98
C VAL A 13 3.49 -3.01 5.83
N ASP A 14 4.30 -3.61 6.71
CA ASP A 14 5.18 -2.85 7.59
C ASP A 14 6.34 -2.20 6.83
N PHE A 15 6.87 -2.86 5.79
CA PHE A 15 7.89 -2.28 4.92
C PHE A 15 7.34 -1.15 4.06
N CYS A 16 6.13 -1.31 3.52
CA CYS A 16 5.43 -0.26 2.79
C CYS A 16 5.23 0.98 3.67
N LYS A 17 4.75 0.80 4.90
CA LYS A 17 4.59 1.89 5.87
C LYS A 17 5.90 2.61 6.16
N LEU A 18 7.01 1.88 6.33
CA LEU A 18 8.33 2.47 6.56
C LEU A 18 8.80 3.32 5.36
N MET A 19 8.59 2.83 4.15
CA MET A 19 8.92 3.56 2.92
C MET A 19 8.09 4.86 2.82
N LEU A 20 6.78 4.78 3.03
CA LEU A 20 5.89 5.96 3.01
C LEU A 20 6.24 6.97 4.10
N LEU A 21 6.57 6.51 5.31
CA LEU A 21 7.06 7.38 6.39
C LEU A 21 8.32 8.15 5.98
N GLY A 22 9.26 7.49 5.32
CA GLY A 22 10.47 8.12 4.79
C GLY A 22 10.13 9.16 3.72
N LEU A 23 9.24 8.82 2.80
CA LEU A 23 8.78 9.72 1.74
C LEU A 23 8.16 10.99 2.32
N PHE A 24 7.19 10.86 3.23
CA PHE A 24 6.44 12.01 3.75
C PHE A 24 7.26 12.88 4.69
N LYS A 25 8.12 12.28 5.52
CA LYS A 25 9.00 13.05 6.43
C LYS A 25 10.00 13.94 5.70
N ASN A 26 10.47 13.50 4.52
CA ASN A 26 11.44 14.26 3.74
C ASN A 26 10.78 15.26 2.78
N ASN A 27 9.45 15.23 2.63
CA ASN A 27 8.70 16.10 1.73
C ASN A 27 7.47 16.68 2.46
N PRO A 28 7.66 17.47 3.54
CA PRO A 28 6.58 17.89 4.44
C PRO A 28 5.58 18.86 3.82
N ASP A 29 5.99 19.60 2.79
CA ASP A 29 5.16 20.59 2.11
C ASP A 29 4.38 20.02 0.92
N GLU A 30 4.67 18.78 0.54
CA GLU A 30 4.01 18.10 -0.57
C GLU A 30 2.73 17.39 -0.13
N GLU A 31 1.77 17.36 -1.04
CA GLU A 31 0.51 16.61 -0.88
C GLU A 31 0.58 15.33 -1.72
N PHE A 32 0.21 14.20 -1.12
CA PHE A 32 0.28 12.89 -1.74
C PHE A 32 -1.09 12.22 -1.83
N THR A 33 -1.24 11.37 -2.85
CA THR A 33 -2.28 10.34 -2.89
C THR A 33 -1.60 8.99 -3.11
N VAL A 34 -1.82 8.04 -2.22
CA VAL A 34 -1.27 6.68 -2.30
C VAL A 34 -2.40 5.72 -2.67
N TYR A 35 -2.23 5.07 -3.82
CA TYR A 35 -3.08 3.97 -4.26
C TYR A 35 -2.43 2.65 -3.88
N VAL A 36 -3.05 1.95 -2.95
CA VAL A 36 -2.58 0.68 -2.39
C VAL A 36 -3.32 -0.44 -3.10
N ILE A 37 -2.65 -1.13 -4.02
CA ILE A 37 -3.18 -2.29 -4.74
C ILE A 37 -2.97 -3.53 -3.88
N GLU A 38 -4.06 -4.25 -3.60
CA GLU A 38 -4.02 -5.42 -2.71
C GLU A 38 -4.95 -6.52 -3.18
N THR A 39 -4.64 -7.75 -2.76
CA THR A 39 -5.51 -8.91 -2.98
C THR A 39 -5.64 -9.66 -1.66
N GLN A 40 -6.86 -9.71 -1.12
CA GLN A 40 -7.20 -10.48 0.10
C GLN A 40 -6.37 -10.12 1.36
N ILE A 41 -5.97 -8.85 1.52
CA ILE A 41 -5.27 -8.39 2.73
C ILE A 41 -6.23 -8.27 3.92
N LYS A 42 -5.70 -8.52 5.12
CA LYS A 42 -6.47 -8.33 6.36
C LYS A 42 -6.75 -6.85 6.61
N GLU A 43 -7.98 -6.54 7.03
CA GLU A 43 -8.37 -5.17 7.39
C GLU A 43 -7.45 -4.54 8.46
N SER A 44 -6.87 -5.35 9.36
CA SER A 44 -5.90 -4.88 10.36
C SER A 44 -4.60 -4.37 9.76
N ALA A 45 -4.15 -4.91 8.62
CA ALA A 45 -3.00 -4.42 7.88
C ALA A 45 -3.28 -3.06 7.23
N ASN A 46 -4.46 -2.88 6.63
CA ASN A 46 -4.85 -1.61 6.01
C ASN A 46 -4.95 -0.48 7.02
N LYS A 47 -5.43 -0.76 8.23
CA LYS A 47 -5.44 0.22 9.33
C LYS A 47 -4.04 0.80 9.61
N LYS A 48 -3.00 -0.04 9.60
CA LYS A 48 -1.62 0.42 9.85
C LYS A 48 -1.17 1.46 8.82
N ILE A 49 -1.51 1.30 7.55
CA ILE A 49 -1.14 2.25 6.50
C ILE A 49 -2.03 3.49 6.59
N LYS A 50 -3.34 3.31 6.77
CA LYS A 50 -4.34 4.39 6.88
C LYS A 50 -4.06 5.38 8.02
N GLU A 51 -3.43 4.92 9.10
CA GLU A 51 -2.94 5.78 10.19
C GLU A 51 -2.06 6.97 9.71
N LEU A 52 -1.38 6.85 8.56
CA LEU A 52 -0.50 7.91 8.05
C LEU A 52 -1.27 9.19 7.68
N GLU A 53 -2.54 9.09 7.29
CA GLU A 53 -3.38 10.27 6.98
C GLU A 53 -3.59 11.17 8.20
N SER A 54 -3.50 10.62 9.40
CA SER A 54 -3.66 11.41 10.64
C SER A 54 -2.49 12.38 10.89
N THR A 55 -1.34 12.14 10.26
CA THR A 55 -0.08 12.82 10.55
C THR A 55 0.47 13.59 9.35
N PHE A 56 0.23 13.11 8.13
CA PHE A 56 0.79 13.67 6.90
C PHE A 56 -0.30 14.16 5.96
N ARG A 57 0.07 15.05 5.03
CA ARG A 57 -0.82 15.53 3.96
C ARG A 57 -0.94 14.47 2.86
N VAL A 58 -1.60 13.36 3.19
CA VAL A 58 -1.75 12.21 2.31
C VAL A 58 -3.17 11.68 2.35
N ASP A 59 -3.69 11.32 1.18
CA ASP A 59 -4.87 10.49 1.02
C ASP A 59 -4.45 9.06 0.62
N ILE A 60 -5.01 8.06 1.29
CA ILE A 60 -4.75 6.63 1.07
C ILE A 60 -6.01 5.98 0.53
N VAL A 61 -5.89 5.41 -0.67
CA VAL A 61 -6.96 4.71 -1.40
C VAL A 61 -6.57 3.24 -1.53
N PHE A 62 -7.38 2.35 -0.97
CA PHE A 62 -7.22 0.91 -1.14
C PHE A 62 -7.95 0.45 -2.40
N CYS A 63 -7.22 -0.23 -3.27
CA CYS A 63 -7.67 -0.77 -4.53
C CYS A 63 -7.64 -2.31 -4.44
N GLU A 64 -8.71 -2.89 -3.92
CA GLU A 64 -8.84 -4.35 -3.85
C GLU A 64 -8.98 -4.94 -5.26
N VAL A 65 -8.06 -5.82 -5.63
CA VAL A 65 -8.07 -6.56 -6.88
C VAL A 65 -8.41 -8.03 -6.57
N PRO A 66 -9.48 -8.59 -7.17
CA PRO A 66 -9.83 -9.99 -6.95
C PRO A 66 -8.71 -10.93 -7.40
N TYR A 67 -8.42 -11.96 -6.59
CA TYR A 67 -7.38 -12.96 -6.92
C TYR A 67 -7.62 -13.68 -8.26
N SER A 68 -8.88 -13.77 -8.71
CA SER A 68 -9.24 -14.36 -10.00
C SER A 68 -8.56 -13.67 -11.21
N PHE A 69 -8.09 -12.42 -11.06
CA PHE A 69 -7.35 -11.72 -12.11
C PHE A 69 -5.95 -12.31 -12.35
N ILE A 70 -5.40 -13.00 -11.35
CA ILE A 70 -4.01 -13.47 -11.33
C ILE A 70 -3.88 -14.97 -11.07
N GLU A 71 -5.01 -15.69 -10.92
CA GLU A 71 -5.04 -17.12 -10.57
C GLU A 71 -4.27 -18.03 -11.55
N ASN A 72 -4.16 -17.60 -12.82
CA ASN A 72 -3.49 -18.35 -13.89
C ASN A 72 -2.06 -17.86 -14.14
N TYR A 73 -1.57 -16.90 -13.36
CA TYR A 73 -0.19 -16.47 -13.45
C TYR A 73 0.71 -17.50 -12.77
N PRO A 74 1.99 -17.61 -13.19
CA PRO A 74 2.92 -18.56 -12.58
C PRO A 74 3.40 -18.06 -11.20
N ILE A 75 2.46 -17.76 -10.30
CA ILE A 75 2.66 -17.23 -8.95
C ILE A 75 2.43 -18.36 -7.96
N LYS A 76 3.46 -18.67 -7.19
CA LYS A 76 3.41 -19.64 -6.09
C LYS A 76 2.94 -18.93 -4.83
N GLU A 77 2.47 -19.70 -3.85
CA GLU A 77 2.07 -19.18 -2.52
C GLU A 77 3.18 -18.39 -1.80
N GLN A 78 4.44 -18.63 -2.17
CA GLN A 78 5.63 -17.98 -1.63
C GLN A 78 6.07 -16.76 -2.45
N ASP A 79 5.49 -16.57 -3.64
CA ASP A 79 5.88 -15.50 -4.54
C ASP A 79 5.15 -14.22 -4.13
N HIS A 80 5.91 -13.14 -4.03
CA HIS A 80 5.34 -11.83 -3.77
C HIS A 80 4.74 -11.28 -5.05
N LEU A 81 3.46 -10.89 -4.97
CA LEU A 81 2.93 -9.92 -5.92
C LEU A 81 3.73 -8.63 -5.68
N SER A 82 4.39 -8.12 -6.72
CA SER A 82 5.19 -6.89 -6.73
C SER A 82 4.77 -6.03 -7.93
#